data_AF-A0A1Y2L4F1-F1
#
_entry.id   AF-A0A1Y2L4F1-F1
#
_cell.length_a   1.000
_cell.length_b   1.000
_cell.length_c   1.000
_cell.angle_alpha   90.00
_cell.angle_beta   90.00
_cell.angle_gamma   90.00
#
_symmetry.space_group_name_H-M   'P 1'
#
loop_
_entity.id
_entity.type
_entity.pdbx_description
1 polymer ?
#
loop_
_entity_poly.entity_id
_entity_poly.type
_entity_poly.pdbx_seq_one_letter_code
_entity_poly.pdbx_strand_id
1 'polypeptide(L)' 'MSNLLLLIPIALFLGLLGLGAFLWALKSGQFDDMDGAANRILFDDDENIGVPKQTDPK' A
#
# COMPACT_ATOMS: atom_id res chain seq x y z
N MET A 1 34.78 -9.67 -20.86
CA MET A 1 34.40 -10.71 -19.87
C MET A 1 34.57 -10.27 -18.41
N SER A 2 35.35 -9.23 -18.10
CA SER A 2 35.62 -8.80 -16.71
C SER A 2 34.43 -8.14 -15.99
N ASN A 3 33.60 -7.38 -16.70
CA ASN A 3 32.52 -6.61 -16.05
C ASN A 3 31.35 -7.49 -15.57
N LEU A 4 31.10 -8.62 -16.23
CA LEU A 4 30.05 -9.56 -15.83
C LEU A 4 30.32 -10.11 -14.41
N LEU A 5 31.58 -10.36 -14.06
CA LEU A 5 31.96 -10.83 -12.73
C LEU A 5 31.66 -9.79 -11.63
N LEU A 6 31.60 -8.50 -11.96
CA LEU A 6 31.20 -7.43 -11.03
C LEU A 6 29.68 -7.20 -11.06
N LEU A 7 29.07 -7.23 -12.24
CA LEU A 7 27.65 -6.94 -12.45
C LEU A 7 26.74 -8.04 -11.87
N ILE A 8 27.14 -9.31 -11.96
CA ILE A 8 26.36 -10.43 -11.40
C ILE A 8 26.13 -10.28 -9.89
N PRO A 9 27.16 -10.11 -9.04
CA PRO A 9 26.93 -9.97 -7.60
C PRO A 9 26.18 -8.69 -7.25
N ILE A 10 26.39 -7.59 -7.99
CA ILE A 10 25.62 -6.35 -7.79
C ILE A 10 24.14 -6.58 -8.11
N ALA A 11 23.82 -7.22 -9.23
CA ALA A 11 22.44 -7.51 -9.61
C ALA A 11 21.76 -8.45 -8.60
N LEU A 12 22.46 -9.49 -8.14
CA LEU A 12 21.95 -10.39 -7.10
C LEU A 12 21.70 -9.65 -5.78
N PHE A 13 22.63 -8.78 -5.37
CA PHE A 13 22.49 -7.98 -4.15
C PHE A 13 21.29 -7.02 -4.24
N LEU A 14 21.14 -6.32 -5.35
CA LEU A 14 19.98 -5.44 -5.59
C LEU A 14 18.67 -6.23 -5.64
N GLY A 15 18.66 -7.40 -6.26
CA GLY A 15 17.51 -8.30 -6.28
C GLY A 15 17.10 -8.77 -4.87
N LEU A 16 18.08 -9.18 -4.06
CA LEU A 16 17.85 -9.58 -2.66
C LEU A 16 17.38 -8.40 -1.81
N LEU A 17 17.94 -7.20 -1.99
CA LEU A 17 17.48 -5.99 -1.32
C LEU A 17 16.03 -5.67 -1.66
N GLY A 18 15.67 -5.71 -2.96
CA GLY A 18 14.30 -5.49 -3.41
C GLY A 18 13.33 -6.52 -2.85
N LEU A 19 13.71 -7.81 -2.89
CA LEU A 19 12.90 -8.89 -2.32
C LEU A 19 12.73 -8.73 -0.81
N GLY A 20 13.80 -8.40 -0.09
CA GLY A 20 13.76 -8.16 1.36
C GLY A 20 12.85 -6.98 1.73
N ALA A 21 12.95 -5.87 1.00
CA ALA A 21 12.07 -4.72 1.17
C ALA A 21 10.60 -5.07 0.88
N PHE A 22 10.35 -5.85 -0.17
CA PHE A 22 9.01 -6.31 -0.53
C PHE A 22 8.39 -7.21 0.56
N LEU A 23 9.14 -8.21 1.04
CA LEU A 23 8.68 -9.08 2.13
C LEU A 23 8.47 -8.30 3.43
N TRP A 24 9.31 -7.30 3.71
CA TRP A 24 9.13 -6.41 4.86
C TRP A 24 7.85 -5.57 4.74
N ALA A 25 7.54 -5.05 3.55
CA ALA A 25 6.31 -4.29 3.31
C ALA A 25 5.05 -5.15 3.50
N LEU A 26 5.07 -6.40 3.00
CA LEU A 26 3.99 -7.36 3.24
C LEU A 26 3.82 -7.66 4.74
N LYS A 27 4.93 -7.93 5.46
CA LYS A 27 4.89 -8.18 6.91
C LYS A 27 4.42 -6.96 7.72
N SER A 28 4.64 -5.75 7.22
CA SER A 28 4.28 -4.50 7.91
C SER A 28 2.80 -4.16 7.81
N GLY A 29 2.00 -4.97 7.08
CA GLY A 29 0.56 -4.77 6.98
C GLY A 29 0.16 -3.51 6.21
N GLN A 30 1.08 -2.90 5.45
CA GLN A 30 0.80 -1.68 4.69
C GLN A 30 -0.28 -1.89 3.61
N PHE A 31 -0.46 -3.14 3.17
CA PHE A 31 -1.48 -3.52 2.18
C PHE A 31 -2.88 -3.71 2.79
N ASP A 32 -3.03 -3.87 4.11
CA ASP A 32 -4.36 -4.04 4.74
C ASP A 32 -5.20 -2.75 4.67
N ASP A 33 -4.56 -1.56 4.72
CA ASP A 33 -5.28 -0.28 4.61
C ASP A 33 -5.61 0.08 3.14
N MET A 34 -5.02 -0.62 2.15
CA MET A 34 -5.40 -0.45 0.75
C MET A 34 -6.82 -0.96 0.49
N ASP A 35 -7.23 -2.06 1.13
CA ASP A 35 -8.60 -2.59 1.04
C ASP A 35 -9.63 -1.63 1.66
N GLY A 36 -9.28 -0.98 2.78
CA GLY A 36 -10.11 0.05 3.40
C GLY A 36 -10.23 1.32 2.55
N ALA A 37 -9.16 1.75 1.90
CA ALA A 37 -9.17 2.89 0.99
C ALA A 37 -10.02 2.63 -0.28
N ALA A 38 -9.98 1.41 -0.82
CA ALA A 38 -10.82 1.00 -1.94
C ALA A 38 -12.32 0.94 -1.56
N ASN A 39 -12.63 0.54 -0.33
CA ASN A 39 -14.01 0.60 0.17
C ASN A 39 -14.51 2.05 0.26
N ARG A 40 -13.69 2.97 0.77
CA ARG A 40 -14.04 4.40 0.87
C ARG A 40 -14.30 5.04 -0.49
N ILE A 41 -13.42 4.86 -1.49
CA ILE A 41 -13.61 5.47 -2.83
C ILE A 41 -14.88 4.97 -3.55
N LEU A 42 -15.37 3.77 -3.23
CA LEU A 42 -16.60 3.21 -3.84
C LEU A 42 -17.88 3.71 -3.17
N PHE A 43 -17.83 4.08 -1.89
CA PHE A 43 -19.02 4.46 -1.10
C PHE A 43 -19.06 5.96 -0.73
N ASP A 44 -17.94 6.68 -0.83
CA ASP A 44 -17.85 8.11 -0.49
C ASP A 44 -18.66 9.01 -1.45
N ASP A 45 -18.98 8.54 -2.66
CA ASP A 45 -19.82 9.28 -3.62
C ASP A 45 -21.32 9.27 -3.24
N ASP A 46 -21.76 8.31 -2.42
CA ASP A 46 -23.17 8.12 -2.05
C ASP A 46 -23.56 8.82 -0.73
N GLU A 47 -22.61 9.16 0.15
CA GLU A 47 -22.91 9.72 1.48
C GLU A 47 -22.99 11.26 1.54
N ASN A 48 -22.74 11.98 0.43
CA ASN A 48 -22.83 13.44 0.38
C ASN A 48 -24.21 14.02 0.01
N ILE A 49 -25.29 13.24 0.14
CA ILE A 49 -26.66 13.76 0.01
C ILE A 49 -27.13 14.20 1.40
N GLY A 50 -26.92 15.49 1.69
CA GLY A 50 -26.99 16.10 3.01
C GLY A 50 -28.26 15.86 3.82
N VAL A 51 -28.18 14.99 4.82
CA VAL A 51 -29.14 14.96 5.93
C VAL A 51 -28.42 15.44 7.20
N PRO A 52 -28.56 16.72 7.59
CA PRO A 52 -28.14 17.14 8.92
C PRO A 52 -28.92 16.30 9.94
N LYS A 53 -28.22 15.50 10.75
CA LYS A 53 -28.81 14.82 11.90
C LYS A 53 -29.36 15.88 12.83
N GLN A 54 -30.67 16.09 12.74
CA GLN A 54 -31.46 16.94 13.62
C GLN A 54 -31.19 16.47 15.05
N THR A 55 -30.48 17.29 15.82
CA THR A 55 -30.23 17.05 17.23
C THR A 55 -31.56 17.07 17.96
N ASP A 56 -31.88 15.97 18.63
CA ASP A 56 -33.07 15.84 19.48
C ASP A 56 -33.14 17.00 20.50
N PRO A 57 -34.27 17.73 20.58
CA PRO A 57 -34.49 18.65 21.67
C PRO A 57 -34.94 17.84 22.89
N LYS A 58 -34.26 18.08 24.02
CA LYS A 58 -34.65 17.59 25.36
C LYS A 58 -36.05 18.03 25.76
#